data_AF-A0A7S1MAJ1-F1
#
_entry.id   AF-A0A7S1MAJ1-F1
#
_cell.length_a   1.000
_cell.length_b   1.000
_cell.length_c   1.000
_cell.angle_alpha   90.00
_cell.angle_beta   90.00
_cell.angle_gamma   90.00
#
_symmetry.space_group_name_H-M   'P 1'
#
loop_
_entity.id
_entity.type
_entity.pdbx_description
1 polymer ?
#
loop_
_entity_poly.entity_id
_entity_poly.type
_entity_poly.pdbx_seq_one_letter_code
_entity_poly.pdbx_strand_id
1 'polypeptide(L)'
;MGKAAAGKKKLPSAPLSEKKRKAQKNPLFEKTPRNFRVGGDIQPKRDLSRFVKWPKYVRLQRMKRIMLMRLKMPPAINQFNYAIDKNQASTLLRLLKKYTPETREAKKQRLMEMAQQKKDGQEVKTKKPQVLKYGLNHVTTLIENKVAKLVVIAHDVDPIELVCWLPALCRKKDVPYCIIKGKGRLGQLVHKKSVSCVALTTVRQ
;
A
#
# COMPACT_ATOMS: atom_id res chain seq x y z
N MET A 1 76.95 5.35 44.49
CA MET A 1 76.55 5.75 43.12
C MET A 1 76.36 4.49 42.29
N GLY A 2 75.25 4.38 41.56
CA GLY A 2 74.90 3.22 40.73
C GLY A 2 73.38 3.02 40.70
N LYS A 3 72.69 3.78 39.85
CA LYS A 3 71.22 3.80 39.73
C LYS A 3 70.70 2.43 39.28
N ALA A 4 69.75 1.85 40.02
CA ALA A 4 68.99 0.68 39.62
C ALA A 4 68.12 1.02 38.38
N ALA A 5 68.35 0.30 37.28
CA ALA A 5 67.60 0.46 36.04
C ALA A 5 66.24 -0.26 36.15
N ALA A 6 65.16 0.50 35.94
CA ALA A 6 63.78 0.03 36.01
C ALA A 6 63.49 -1.11 35.02
N GLY A 7 62.82 -2.16 35.51
CA GLY A 7 62.36 -3.30 34.71
C GLY A 7 61.41 -2.86 33.59
N LYS A 8 61.73 -3.24 32.34
CA LYS A 8 60.84 -3.04 31.18
C LYS A 8 59.54 -3.84 31.37
N LYS A 9 58.42 -3.14 31.55
CA LYS A 9 57.06 -3.74 31.50
C LYS A 9 56.85 -4.35 30.11
N LYS A 10 56.56 -5.67 30.05
CA LYS A 10 56.06 -6.33 28.84
C LYS A 10 54.60 -5.90 28.61
N LEU A 11 54.39 -4.94 27.71
CA LEU A 11 53.05 -4.64 27.19
C LEU A 11 52.68 -5.72 26.14
N PRO A 12 51.44 -6.24 26.14
CA PRO A 12 50.99 -7.18 25.12
C PRO A 12 50.92 -6.50 23.74
N SER A 13 51.38 -7.21 22.69
CA SER A 13 51.28 -6.73 21.31
C SER A 13 49.82 -6.60 20.88
N ALA A 14 49.51 -5.53 20.13
CA ALA A 14 48.15 -5.22 19.67
C ALA A 14 47.50 -6.40 18.92
N PRO A 15 46.20 -6.70 19.15
CA PRO A 15 45.53 -7.92 18.67
C PRO A 15 45.33 -8.00 17.14
N LEU A 16 45.81 -7.02 16.37
CA LEU A 16 45.70 -6.98 14.90
C LEU A 16 47.04 -7.08 14.16
N SER A 17 48.15 -7.39 14.84
CA SER A 17 49.46 -7.52 14.19
C SER A 17 49.77 -8.94 13.70
N GLU A 18 48.76 -9.76 13.38
CA GLU A 18 49.02 -11.05 12.74
C GLU A 18 49.52 -10.82 11.30
N LYS A 19 50.78 -11.21 11.05
CA LYS A 19 51.32 -11.33 9.70
C LYS A 19 50.39 -12.23 8.88
N LYS A 20 49.77 -11.67 7.83
CA LYS A 20 49.01 -12.41 6.81
C LYS A 20 49.76 -13.69 6.44
N ARG A 21 49.25 -14.86 6.84
CA ARG A 21 49.79 -16.15 6.40
C ARG A 21 49.74 -16.18 4.88
N LYS A 22 50.90 -16.38 4.23
CA LYS A 22 50.96 -16.56 2.77
C LYS A 22 50.17 -17.83 2.43
N ALA A 23 49.06 -17.67 1.70
CA ALA A 23 48.27 -18.81 1.24
C ALA A 23 49.15 -19.72 0.36
N GLN A 24 49.33 -20.98 0.75
CA GLN A 24 50.00 -21.98 -0.07
C GLN A 24 49.21 -22.18 -1.36
N LYS A 25 49.82 -21.87 -2.51
CA LYS A 25 49.20 -22.09 -3.83
C LYS A 25 49.51 -23.51 -4.28
N ASN A 26 48.48 -24.32 -4.45
CA ASN A 26 48.63 -25.65 -5.02
C ASN A 26 48.87 -25.52 -6.54
N PRO A 27 49.97 -26.06 -7.08
CA PRO A 27 50.31 -25.96 -8.51
C PRO A 27 49.32 -26.69 -9.44
N LEU A 28 48.45 -27.55 -8.91
CA LEU A 28 47.40 -28.23 -9.68
C LEU A 28 46.21 -27.31 -10.05
N PHE A 29 46.07 -26.15 -9.41
CA PHE A 29 44.98 -25.21 -9.71
C PHE A 29 45.47 -24.07 -10.59
N GLU A 30 45.06 -24.09 -11.86
CA GLU A 30 45.34 -23.04 -12.82
C GLU A 30 44.14 -22.13 -13.04
N LYS A 31 44.40 -20.84 -13.30
CA LYS A 31 43.36 -19.88 -13.68
C LYS A 31 43.07 -20.03 -15.17
N THR A 32 41.90 -20.56 -15.51
CA THR A 32 41.42 -20.70 -16.90
C THR A 32 40.26 -19.73 -17.17
N PRO A 33 40.52 -18.42 -17.35
CA PRO A 33 39.46 -17.44 -17.55
C PRO A 33 38.84 -17.61 -18.95
N ARG A 34 37.51 -17.63 -19.00
CA ARG A 34 36.76 -17.62 -20.26
C ARG A 34 36.63 -16.21 -20.81
N ASN A 35 36.70 -16.07 -22.13
CA ASN A 35 36.52 -14.82 -22.84
C ASN A 35 35.09 -14.72 -23.37
N PHE A 36 34.24 -13.91 -22.73
CA PHE A 36 32.84 -13.72 -23.14
C PHE A 36 32.62 -12.54 -24.11
N ARG A 37 33.68 -12.05 -24.77
CA ARG A 37 33.56 -11.09 -25.87
C ARG A 37 32.95 -11.78 -27.11
N VAL A 38 32.48 -10.97 -28.05
CA VAL A 38 31.93 -11.48 -29.31
C VAL A 38 32.99 -12.32 -30.03
N GLY A 39 32.62 -13.54 -30.46
CA GLY A 39 33.53 -14.49 -31.11
C GLY A 39 34.42 -15.31 -30.17
N GLY A 40 34.26 -15.16 -28.85
CA GLY A 40 34.93 -15.99 -27.83
C GLY A 40 34.08 -17.17 -27.35
N ASP A 41 34.20 -17.50 -26.07
CA ASP A 41 33.48 -18.58 -25.40
C ASP A 41 31.96 -18.34 -25.32
N ILE A 42 31.20 -19.43 -25.12
CA ILE A 42 29.74 -19.38 -24.91
C ILE A 42 29.40 -18.41 -23.78
N GLN A 43 28.45 -17.50 -24.05
CA GLN A 43 28.03 -16.52 -23.07
C GLN A 43 27.42 -17.18 -21.82
N PRO A 44 27.68 -16.63 -20.62
CA PRO A 44 27.06 -17.12 -19.40
C PRO A 44 25.55 -16.84 -19.43
N LYS A 45 24.80 -17.54 -18.59
CA LYS A 45 23.38 -17.22 -18.36
C LYS A 45 23.28 -15.79 -17.81
N ARG A 46 22.47 -14.95 -18.44
CA ARG A 46 22.20 -13.55 -18.06
C ARG A 46 20.72 -13.37 -17.75
N ASP A 47 20.37 -12.29 -17.06
CA ASP A 47 18.97 -11.91 -16.92
C ASP A 47 18.39 -11.48 -18.28
N LEU A 48 17.53 -12.34 -18.85
CA LEU A 48 16.86 -12.10 -20.11
C LEU A 48 15.46 -11.51 -19.93
N SER A 49 15.03 -11.15 -18.71
CA SER A 49 13.65 -10.72 -18.39
C SER A 49 13.11 -9.60 -19.31
N ARG A 50 13.99 -8.73 -19.81
CA ARG A 50 13.62 -7.66 -20.75
C ARG A 50 13.36 -8.14 -22.18
N PHE A 51 14.03 -9.22 -22.59
CA PHE A 51 13.99 -9.79 -23.94
C PHE A 51 13.09 -11.04 -24.05
N VAL A 52 12.61 -11.56 -22.92
CA VAL A 52 11.63 -12.66 -22.88
C VAL A 52 10.38 -12.27 -23.68
N LYS A 53 9.90 -13.22 -24.51
CA LYS A 53 8.59 -13.14 -25.13
C LYS A 53 7.51 -13.38 -24.08
N TRP A 54 7.06 -12.29 -23.44
CA TRP A 54 6.07 -12.35 -22.38
C TRP A 54 4.70 -12.89 -22.86
N PRO A 55 3.96 -13.63 -22.00
CA PRO A 55 2.59 -14.06 -22.28
C PRO A 55 1.70 -12.90 -22.71
N LYS A 56 0.67 -13.20 -23.52
CA LYS A 56 -0.20 -12.19 -24.16
C LYS A 56 -0.80 -11.22 -23.13
N TYR A 57 -1.28 -11.70 -21.99
CA TYR A 57 -1.91 -10.85 -20.97
C TYR A 57 -0.94 -9.81 -20.36
N VAL A 58 0.33 -10.19 -20.13
CA VAL A 58 1.36 -9.27 -19.63
C VAL A 58 1.65 -8.18 -20.67
N ARG A 59 1.77 -8.58 -21.95
CA ARG A 59 1.99 -7.64 -23.05
C ARG A 59 0.83 -6.64 -23.17
N LEU A 60 -0.42 -7.13 -23.14
CA LEU A 60 -1.61 -6.28 -23.21
C LEU A 60 -1.69 -5.28 -22.05
N GLN A 61 -1.44 -5.70 -20.82
CA GLN A 61 -1.43 -4.81 -19.65
C GLN A 61 -0.35 -3.72 -19.75
N ARG A 62 0.86 -4.09 -20.20
CA ARG A 62 1.96 -3.13 -20.40
C ARG A 62 1.64 -2.15 -21.54
N MET A 63 1.14 -2.65 -22.68
CA MET A 63 0.72 -1.83 -23.82
C MET A 63 -0.39 -0.85 -23.43
N LYS A 64 -1.41 -1.29 -22.69
CA LYS A 64 -2.47 -0.42 -22.16
C LYS A 64 -1.89 0.73 -21.34
N ARG A 65 -0.95 0.45 -20.43
CA ARG A 65 -0.31 1.48 -19.60
C ARG A 65 0.52 2.47 -20.42
N ILE A 66 1.29 1.99 -21.39
CA ILE A 66 2.09 2.85 -22.28
C ILE A 66 1.17 3.74 -23.12
N MET A 67 0.10 3.17 -23.67
CA MET A 67 -0.89 3.91 -24.45
C MET A 67 -1.50 5.05 -23.64
N LEU A 68 -1.92 4.80 -22.39
CA LEU A 68 -2.47 5.83 -21.52
C LEU A 68 -1.48 6.97 -21.19
N MET A 69 -0.17 6.68 -21.15
CA MET A 69 0.87 7.70 -20.94
C MET A 69 1.18 8.52 -22.20
N ARG A 70 0.95 7.95 -23.39
CA ARG A 70 1.29 8.57 -24.68
C ARG A 70 0.14 9.39 -25.24
N LEU A 71 -1.09 8.97 -24.99
CA LEU A 71 -2.27 9.71 -25.39
C LEU A 71 -2.50 10.91 -24.46
N LYS A 72 -3.03 12.00 -25.02
CA LYS A 72 -3.48 13.14 -24.22
C LYS A 72 -4.73 12.71 -23.43
N MET A 73 -4.59 12.62 -22.11
CA MET A 73 -5.68 12.26 -21.21
C MET A 73 -6.64 13.44 -20.99
N PRO A 74 -7.96 13.26 -21.17
CA PRO A 74 -8.94 14.28 -20.80
C PRO A 74 -8.85 14.63 -19.31
N PRO A 75 -9.09 15.90 -18.92
CA PRO A 75 -8.93 16.35 -17.53
C PRO A 75 -9.84 15.61 -16.54
N ALA A 76 -11.05 15.23 -16.97
CA ALA A 76 -12.00 14.46 -16.16
C ALA A 76 -11.49 13.06 -15.77
N ILE A 77 -10.58 12.49 -16.56
CA ILE A 77 -9.93 11.20 -16.25
C ILE A 77 -8.60 11.48 -15.53
N ASN A 78 -7.86 12.49 -15.97
CA ASN A 78 -6.55 12.81 -15.43
C ASN A 78 -6.60 13.24 -13.95
N GLN A 79 -7.73 13.74 -13.45
CA GLN A 79 -7.90 14.05 -12.03
C GLN A 79 -7.57 12.86 -11.09
N PHE A 80 -7.79 11.61 -11.54
CA PHE A 80 -7.48 10.42 -10.73
C PHE A 80 -5.98 10.12 -10.61
N ASN A 81 -5.13 10.72 -11.45
CA ASN A 81 -3.68 10.65 -11.29
C ASN A 81 -3.19 11.52 -10.11
N TYR A 82 -3.95 12.56 -9.74
CA TYR A 82 -3.65 13.48 -8.64
C TYR A 82 -4.29 13.00 -7.33
N ALA A 83 -3.75 11.91 -6.79
CA ALA A 83 -4.14 11.41 -5.47
C ALA A 83 -3.37 12.11 -4.34
N ILE A 84 -3.95 12.12 -3.13
CA ILE A 84 -3.29 12.62 -1.92
C ILE A 84 -1.96 11.91 -1.65
N ASP A 85 -1.04 12.59 -1.00
CA ASP A 85 0.27 12.04 -0.64
C ASP A 85 0.15 10.94 0.43
N LYS A 86 1.26 10.22 0.62
CA LYS A 86 1.31 9.05 1.50
C LYS A 86 1.08 9.41 2.97
N ASN A 87 1.50 10.59 3.42
CA ASN A 87 1.38 11.00 4.82
C ASN A 87 -0.08 11.36 5.13
N GLN A 88 -0.70 12.19 4.28
CA GLN A 88 -2.13 12.51 4.38
C GLN A 88 -3.00 11.26 4.27
N ALA A 89 -2.67 10.33 3.34
CA ALA A 89 -3.38 9.06 3.22
C ALA A 89 -3.30 8.20 4.49
N SER A 90 -2.16 8.18 5.19
CA SER A 90 -2.00 7.40 6.42
C SER A 90 -2.87 7.95 7.55
N THR A 91 -2.87 9.28 7.73
CA THR A 91 -3.72 9.97 8.72
C THR A 91 -5.20 9.73 8.43
N LEU A 92 -5.61 9.90 7.17
CA LEU A 92 -6.98 9.66 6.73
C LEU A 92 -7.43 8.21 7.01
N LEU A 93 -6.64 7.22 6.62
CA LEU A 93 -7.00 5.81 6.85
C LEU A 93 -7.05 5.45 8.33
N ARG A 94 -6.20 6.05 9.16
CA ARG A 94 -6.24 5.88 10.62
C ARG A 94 -7.54 6.43 11.21
N LEU A 95 -8.02 7.56 10.71
CA LEU A 95 -9.33 8.11 11.07
C LEU A 95 -10.45 7.17 10.62
N LEU A 96 -10.46 6.77 9.35
CA LEU A 96 -11.50 5.92 8.78
C LEU A 96 -11.60 4.55 9.48
N LYS A 97 -10.47 3.99 9.92
CA LYS A 97 -10.42 2.72 10.65
C LYS A 97 -11.25 2.76 11.94
N LYS A 98 -11.38 3.91 12.60
CA LYS A 98 -12.22 4.06 13.82
C LYS A 98 -13.72 3.95 13.54
N TYR A 99 -14.14 4.19 12.30
CA TYR A 99 -15.54 4.16 11.87
C TYR A 99 -15.88 2.93 11.02
N THR A 100 -15.03 1.90 11.06
CA THR A 100 -15.21 0.64 10.33
C THR A 100 -16.59 0.01 10.66
N PRO A 101 -17.39 -0.38 9.65
CA PRO A 101 -18.65 -1.08 9.88
C PRO A 101 -18.42 -2.46 10.51
N GLU A 102 -19.45 -2.99 11.16
CA GLU A 102 -19.38 -4.31 11.82
C GLU A 102 -19.13 -5.46 10.83
N THR A 103 -18.40 -6.48 11.31
CA THR A 103 -18.29 -7.76 10.58
C THR A 103 -19.58 -8.55 10.71
N ARG A 104 -19.76 -9.56 9.85
CA ARG A 104 -20.93 -10.46 9.91
C ARG A 104 -21.01 -11.21 11.24
N GLU A 105 -19.87 -11.58 11.81
CA GLU A 105 -19.77 -12.27 13.10
C GLU A 105 -20.13 -11.36 14.26
N ALA A 106 -19.57 -10.14 14.30
CA ALA A 106 -19.91 -9.13 15.31
C ALA A 106 -21.40 -8.77 15.24
N LYS A 107 -21.96 -8.67 14.03
CA LYS A 107 -23.41 -8.46 13.85
C LYS A 107 -24.22 -9.61 14.43
N LYS A 108 -23.80 -10.87 14.22
CA LYS A 108 -24.47 -12.05 14.77
C LYS A 108 -24.43 -12.03 16.30
N GLN A 109 -23.27 -11.76 16.90
CA GLN A 109 -23.10 -11.64 18.35
C GLN A 109 -24.00 -10.56 18.93
N ARG A 110 -23.98 -9.35 18.35
CA ARG A 110 -24.86 -8.25 18.78
C ARG A 110 -26.34 -8.63 18.73
N LEU A 111 -26.77 -9.33 17.68
CA LEU A 111 -28.16 -9.77 17.56
C LEU A 111 -28.52 -10.86 18.57
N MET A 112 -27.60 -11.78 18.88
CA MET A 112 -27.81 -12.80 19.91
C MET A 112 -27.89 -12.19 21.31
N GLU A 113 -26.99 -11.26 21.65
CA GLU A 113 -27.01 -10.52 22.92
C GLU A 113 -28.30 -9.69 23.06
N MET A 114 -28.69 -8.99 21.99
CA MET A 114 -29.93 -8.23 21.98
C MET A 114 -31.17 -9.12 22.14
N ALA A 115 -31.17 -10.30 21.52
CA ALA A 115 -32.25 -11.27 21.68
C ALA A 115 -32.31 -11.83 23.11
N GLN A 116 -31.16 -12.07 23.74
CA GLN A 116 -31.08 -12.53 25.13
C GLN A 116 -31.59 -11.45 26.10
N GLN A 117 -31.12 -10.21 25.97
CA GLN A 117 -31.59 -9.08 26.80
C GLN A 117 -33.10 -8.84 26.69
N LYS A 118 -33.67 -9.01 25.49
CA LYS A 118 -35.12 -8.94 25.29
C LYS A 118 -35.86 -10.10 25.96
N LYS A 119 -35.32 -11.32 25.92
CA LYS A 119 -35.89 -12.48 26.64
C LYS A 119 -35.87 -12.25 28.15
N ASP A 120 -34.82 -11.62 28.66
CA ASP A 120 -34.65 -11.28 30.07
C ASP A 120 -35.47 -10.04 30.50
N GLY A 121 -36.35 -9.53 29.62
CA GLY A 121 -37.30 -8.45 29.92
C GLY A 121 -36.71 -7.04 29.95
N GLN A 122 -35.45 -6.86 29.54
CA GLN A 122 -34.79 -5.54 29.52
C GLN A 122 -35.10 -4.76 28.23
N GLU A 123 -35.46 -3.48 28.36
CA GLU A 123 -35.60 -2.58 27.22
C GLU A 123 -34.25 -2.24 26.58
N VAL A 124 -34.05 -2.69 25.34
CA VAL A 124 -32.80 -2.44 24.61
C VAL A 124 -32.80 -1.05 23.96
N LYS A 125 -32.29 -0.04 24.66
CA LYS A 125 -32.01 1.29 24.08
C LYS A 125 -30.69 1.27 23.30
N THR A 126 -30.76 1.22 21.96
CA THR A 126 -29.54 1.28 21.11
C THR A 126 -29.30 2.68 20.55
N LYS A 127 -28.10 3.22 20.78
CA LYS A 127 -27.63 4.45 20.11
C LYS A 127 -27.26 4.14 18.65
N LYS A 128 -27.62 5.02 17.72
CA LYS A 128 -27.32 4.88 16.29
C LYS A 128 -25.79 4.79 16.09
N PRO A 129 -25.25 3.71 15.51
CA PRO A 129 -23.82 3.57 15.33
C PRO A 129 -23.32 4.54 14.26
N GLN A 130 -22.25 5.26 14.58
CA GLN A 130 -21.53 6.12 13.64
C GLN A 130 -20.57 5.24 12.86
N VAL A 131 -20.96 4.90 11.64
CA VAL A 131 -20.20 4.01 10.77
C VAL A 131 -19.93 4.68 9.44
N LEU A 132 -18.83 4.25 8.84
CA LEU A 132 -18.43 4.60 7.50
C LEU A 132 -19.48 4.14 6.50
N LYS A 133 -19.91 5.06 5.62
CA LYS A 133 -20.86 4.75 4.55
C LYS A 133 -20.08 4.37 3.31
N TYR A 134 -20.49 3.28 2.66
CA TYR A 134 -19.79 2.74 1.50
C TYR A 134 -20.79 2.29 0.44
N GLY A 135 -20.29 2.11 -0.77
CA GLY A 135 -21.08 1.76 -1.95
C GLY A 135 -21.46 2.99 -2.75
N LEU A 136 -21.30 2.90 -4.07
CA LEU A 136 -21.45 4.04 -4.98
C LEU A 136 -22.81 4.72 -4.83
N ASN A 137 -23.90 3.96 -5.01
CA ASN A 137 -25.27 4.49 -4.98
C ASN A 137 -25.69 5.06 -3.61
N HIS A 138 -25.11 4.55 -2.52
CA HIS A 138 -25.40 5.10 -1.19
C HIS A 138 -24.59 6.37 -0.94
N VAL A 139 -23.33 6.41 -1.38
CA VAL A 139 -22.51 7.61 -1.27
C VAL A 139 -23.06 8.75 -2.12
N THR A 140 -23.59 8.48 -3.31
CA THR A 140 -24.23 9.51 -4.16
C THR A 140 -25.39 10.19 -3.48
N THR A 141 -26.34 9.41 -2.95
CA THR A 141 -27.52 9.95 -2.28
C THR A 141 -27.13 10.78 -1.05
N LEU A 142 -26.08 10.39 -0.32
CA LEU A 142 -25.54 11.15 0.80
C LEU A 142 -24.88 12.48 0.38
N ILE A 143 -24.25 12.53 -0.80
CA ILE A 143 -23.69 13.77 -1.36
C ILE A 143 -24.81 14.69 -1.84
N GLU A 144 -25.79 14.15 -2.54
CA GLU A 144 -26.93 14.91 -3.07
C GLU A 144 -27.73 15.59 -1.97
N ASN A 145 -27.94 14.87 -0.85
CA ASN A 145 -28.61 15.34 0.35
C ASN A 145 -27.71 16.18 1.29
N LYS A 146 -26.45 16.45 0.92
CA LYS A 146 -25.47 17.18 1.73
C LYS A 146 -25.26 16.62 3.15
N VAL A 147 -25.44 15.30 3.33
CA VAL A 147 -25.24 14.60 4.61
C VAL A 147 -23.78 14.14 4.76
N ALA A 148 -23.09 13.90 3.65
CA ALA A 148 -21.67 13.54 3.64
C ALA A 148 -20.80 14.74 4.06
N LYS A 149 -19.94 14.54 5.07
CA LYS A 149 -18.95 15.51 5.53
C LYS A 149 -17.63 15.41 4.78
N LEU A 150 -17.24 14.20 4.36
CA LEU A 150 -16.03 13.93 3.59
C LEU A 150 -16.25 12.71 2.70
N VAL A 151 -15.85 12.82 1.43
CA VAL A 151 -15.89 11.72 0.46
C VAL A 151 -14.47 11.31 0.09
N VAL A 152 -14.22 10.00 0.08
CA VAL A 152 -12.93 9.41 -0.30
C VAL A 152 -13.15 8.54 -1.52
N ILE A 153 -12.44 8.84 -2.60
CA ILE A 153 -12.59 8.20 -3.92
C ILE A 153 -11.31 7.43 -4.25
N ALA A 154 -11.43 6.20 -4.71
CA ALA A 154 -10.28 5.43 -5.18
C ALA A 154 -9.84 5.86 -6.59
N HIS A 155 -8.54 5.87 -6.85
CA HIS A 155 -8.01 6.23 -8.17
C HIS A 155 -8.05 5.12 -9.24
N ASP A 156 -8.14 3.85 -8.83
CA ASP A 156 -7.91 2.65 -9.65
C ASP A 156 -9.20 1.85 -9.85
N VAL A 157 -10.32 2.56 -9.94
CA VAL A 157 -11.63 1.98 -10.24
C VAL A 157 -11.68 1.62 -11.73
N ASP A 158 -12.13 0.41 -12.01
CA ASP A 158 -12.32 -0.13 -13.35
C ASP A 158 -13.68 -0.81 -13.34
N PRO A 159 -14.70 -0.31 -14.07
CA PRO A 159 -14.66 0.79 -15.05
C PRO A 159 -14.60 2.22 -14.43
N ILE A 160 -13.94 3.17 -15.11
CA ILE A 160 -13.69 4.53 -14.59
C ILE A 160 -14.94 5.43 -14.61
N GLU A 161 -15.89 5.11 -15.47
CA GLU A 161 -17.18 5.77 -15.66
C GLU A 161 -18.00 5.81 -14.36
N LEU A 162 -17.78 4.81 -13.50
CA LEU A 162 -18.43 4.73 -12.19
C LEU A 162 -18.07 5.88 -11.27
N VAL A 163 -16.87 6.45 -11.38
CA VAL A 163 -16.40 7.51 -10.47
C VAL A 163 -16.06 8.82 -11.19
N CYS A 164 -16.00 8.85 -12.51
CA CYS A 164 -15.58 10.01 -13.30
C CYS A 164 -16.37 11.30 -12.96
N TRP A 165 -17.68 11.19 -12.75
CA TRP A 165 -18.58 12.29 -12.40
C TRP A 165 -18.60 12.64 -10.90
N LEU A 166 -18.05 11.78 -10.04
CA LEU A 166 -18.18 11.91 -8.59
C LEU A 166 -17.44 13.15 -8.03
N PRO A 167 -16.21 13.50 -8.45
CA PRO A 167 -15.57 14.75 -8.07
C PRO A 167 -16.38 16.00 -8.44
N ALA A 168 -16.98 16.01 -9.64
CA ALA A 168 -17.82 17.12 -10.10
C ALA A 168 -19.09 17.25 -9.25
N LEU A 169 -19.71 16.12 -8.89
CA LEU A 169 -20.87 16.09 -7.98
C LEU A 169 -20.52 16.62 -6.59
N CYS A 170 -19.39 16.18 -6.01
CA CYS A 170 -18.92 16.65 -4.71
C CYS A 170 -18.69 18.16 -4.71
N ARG A 171 -18.03 18.68 -5.77
CA ARG A 171 -17.78 20.12 -5.93
C ARG A 171 -19.07 20.91 -6.09
N LYS A 172 -20.05 20.42 -6.87
CA LYS A 172 -21.36 21.08 -7.07
C LYS A 172 -22.19 21.16 -5.78
N LYS A 173 -22.01 20.21 -4.87
CA LYS A 173 -22.74 20.12 -3.60
C LYS A 173 -21.98 20.69 -2.40
N ASP A 174 -20.81 21.28 -2.62
CA ASP A 174 -19.89 21.81 -1.59
C ASP A 174 -19.45 20.77 -0.55
N VAL A 175 -19.31 19.51 -0.98
CA VAL A 175 -18.82 18.42 -0.13
C VAL A 175 -17.32 18.21 -0.41
N PRO A 176 -16.44 18.27 0.60
CA PRO A 176 -15.02 18.05 0.38
C PRO A 176 -14.77 16.59 0.00
N TYR A 177 -13.91 16.39 -0.99
CA TYR A 177 -13.51 15.07 -1.45
C TYR A 177 -11.99 14.94 -1.54
N CYS A 178 -11.51 13.70 -1.48
CA CYS A 178 -10.11 13.39 -1.73
C CYS A 178 -9.99 12.11 -2.56
N ILE A 179 -8.95 12.04 -3.38
CA ILE A 179 -8.63 10.86 -4.19
C ILE A 179 -7.48 10.11 -3.50
N ILE A 180 -7.67 8.83 -3.22
CA ILE A 180 -6.68 7.97 -2.56
C ILE A 180 -6.19 6.86 -3.49
N LYS A 181 -4.92 6.49 -3.33
CA LYS A 181 -4.35 5.34 -4.04
C LYS A 181 -4.80 4.02 -3.42
N GLY A 182 -5.48 3.21 -4.23
CA GLY A 182 -5.79 1.80 -3.97
C GLY A 182 -7.21 1.56 -3.46
N LYS A 183 -8.11 1.10 -4.35
CA LYS A 183 -9.47 0.65 -4.01
C LYS A 183 -9.48 -0.55 -3.04
N GLY A 184 -8.42 -1.35 -3.05
CA GLY A 184 -8.23 -2.44 -2.10
C GLY A 184 -8.03 -1.96 -0.66
N ARG A 185 -7.37 -0.81 -0.46
CA ARG A 185 -7.16 -0.23 0.87
C ARG A 185 -8.48 0.27 1.47
N LEU A 186 -9.34 0.89 0.65
CA LEU A 186 -10.70 1.24 1.05
C LEU A 186 -11.56 -0.01 1.29
N GLY A 187 -11.38 -1.07 0.50
CA GLY A 187 -12.05 -2.35 0.70
C GLY A 187 -11.77 -2.96 2.07
N GLN A 188 -10.50 -2.98 2.49
CA GLN A 188 -10.09 -3.51 3.79
C GLN A 188 -10.80 -2.83 4.97
N LEU A 189 -11.05 -1.52 4.87
CA LEU A 189 -11.75 -0.75 5.91
C LEU A 189 -13.22 -1.14 6.09
N VAL A 190 -13.85 -1.77 5.10
CA VAL A 190 -15.27 -2.15 5.16
C VAL A 190 -15.48 -3.66 5.01
N HIS A 191 -14.41 -4.44 5.18
CA HIS A 191 -14.43 -5.90 5.04
C HIS A 191 -14.87 -6.38 3.64
N LYS A 192 -14.44 -5.69 2.59
CA LYS A 192 -14.67 -6.05 1.17
C LYS A 192 -13.35 -6.13 0.41
N LYS A 193 -13.35 -6.84 -0.74
CA LYS A 193 -12.16 -6.96 -1.60
C LYS A 193 -11.74 -5.62 -2.21
N SER A 194 -12.72 -4.82 -2.61
CA SER A 194 -12.50 -3.48 -3.16
C SER A 194 -13.72 -2.60 -2.96
N VAL A 195 -13.49 -1.29 -2.86
CA VAL A 195 -14.55 -0.27 -2.80
C VAL A 195 -14.13 0.94 -3.62
N SER A 196 -15.07 1.45 -4.43
CA SER A 196 -14.83 2.61 -5.30
C SER A 196 -14.83 3.94 -4.54
N CYS A 197 -15.78 4.13 -3.64
CA CYS A 197 -15.91 5.35 -2.84
C CYS A 197 -16.50 5.07 -1.46
N VAL A 198 -16.15 5.96 -0.54
CA VAL A 198 -16.50 5.87 0.88
C VAL A 198 -16.83 7.28 1.38
N ALA A 199 -17.80 7.40 2.29
CA ALA A 199 -18.19 8.68 2.88
C ALA A 199 -18.26 8.63 4.41
N LEU A 200 -17.83 9.71 5.04
CA LEU A 200 -18.07 9.99 6.46
C LEU A 200 -19.27 10.94 6.57
N THR A 201 -20.30 10.54 7.32
CA THR A 201 -21.48 11.39 7.59
C THR A 201 -21.41 12.00 8.99
N THR A 202 -20.93 11.25 9.97
CA THR A 202 -20.89 11.66 11.37
C THR A 202 -19.58 11.19 11.98
N VAL A 203 -18.97 12.04 12.78
CA VAL A 203 -17.70 11.83 13.46
C VAL A 203 -17.96 12.12 14.94
N ARG A 204 -17.38 11.31 15.84
CA ARG A 204 -17.36 11.61 17.28
C ARG A 204 -16.63 12.94 17.47
N GLN A 205 -17.35 13.92 17.97
CA GLN A 205 -16.77 15.18 18.47
C GLN A 205 -16.09 14.93 19.80
#